data_AF-A0A0A0N6V4-F1
#
_entry.id   AF-A0A0A0N6V4-F1
#
_cell.length_a   1.000
_cell.length_b   1.000
_cell.length_c   1.000
_cell.angle_alpha   90.00
_cell.angle_beta   90.00
_cell.angle_gamma   90.00
#
_symmetry.space_group_name_H-M   'P 1'
#
loop_
_entity.id
_entity.type
_entity.pdbx_description
1 polymer ?
#
loop_
_entity_poly.entity_id
_entity_poly.type
_entity_poly.pdbx_seq_one_letter_code
_entity_poly.pdbx_strand_id
1 'polypeptide(L)'
;MTRSADLLREGRELLLDLVDRAEVRDAAAAWTGRVNTVTARTDRVDVDALLIRPDGCVAWALPTGQDLATTTLVRALGTWSGQPA
;
A
#
# COMPACT_ATOMS: atom_id res chain seq x y z
N MET A 1 14.40 6.02 -11.60
CA MET A 1 13.70 4.72 -11.61
C MET A 1 13.65 4.25 -10.17
N THR A 2 12.47 4.15 -9.57
CA THR A 2 12.32 3.80 -8.15
C THR A 2 12.01 2.32 -8.05
N ARG A 3 12.76 1.57 -7.23
CA ARG A 3 12.52 0.14 -7.00
C ARG A 3 11.88 -0.06 -5.64
N SER A 4 10.88 -0.94 -5.55
CA SER A 4 10.22 -1.29 -4.30
C SER A 4 11.20 -1.77 -3.21
N ALA A 5 12.25 -2.52 -3.59
CA ALA A 5 13.29 -2.99 -2.67
C ALA A 5 14.07 -1.86 -1.97
N ASP A 6 14.19 -0.68 -2.60
CA ASP A 6 14.89 0.44 -1.99
C ASP A 6 14.01 1.15 -0.95
N LEU A 7 12.69 1.15 -1.15
CA LEU A 7 11.71 1.73 -0.24
C LEU A 7 11.50 0.84 1.00
N LEU A 8 11.57 -0.49 0.84
CA LEU A 8 11.46 -1.44 1.95
C LEU A 8 12.70 -1.45 2.86
N ARG A 9 13.82 -0.86 2.44
CA ARG A 9 15.07 -0.82 3.22
C ARG A 9 14.93 -0.01 4.51
N GLU A 10 13.92 0.85 4.61
CA GLU A 10 13.59 1.59 5.83
C GLU A 10 12.90 0.74 6.90
N GLY A 11 12.61 -0.54 6.62
CA GLY A 11 11.92 -1.44 7.54
C GLY A 11 10.44 -1.12 7.73
N ARG A 12 9.89 -0.25 6.88
CA ARG A 12 8.49 0.19 6.88
C ARG A 12 7.68 -0.59 5.85
N GLU A 13 6.40 -0.75 6.12
CA GLU A 13 5.47 -1.25 5.11
C GLU A 13 5.34 -0.26 3.97
N LEU A 14 5.09 -0.76 2.77
CA LEU A 14 4.97 0.02 1.55
C LEU A 14 3.58 -0.15 0.96
N LEU A 15 2.80 0.92 0.91
CA LEU A 15 1.57 0.99 0.16
C LEU A 15 1.85 1.60 -1.21
N LEU A 16 1.82 0.77 -2.26
CA LEU A 16 1.93 1.21 -3.65
C LEU A 16 0.55 1.53 -4.21
N ASP A 17 0.36 2.77 -4.66
CA ASP A 17 -0.79 3.22 -5.43
C ASP A 17 -0.36 3.35 -6.90
N LEU A 18 -0.86 2.48 -7.76
CA LEU A 18 -0.36 2.33 -9.13
C LEU A 18 -1.12 3.17 -10.16
N VAL A 19 -2.27 3.71 -9.76
CA VAL A 19 -3.21 4.42 -10.63
C VAL A 19 -3.62 5.78 -10.06
N ASP A 20 -2.92 6.27 -9.02
CA ASP A 20 -3.14 7.56 -8.36
C ASP A 20 -4.56 7.70 -7.76
N ARG A 21 -5.01 6.68 -7.03
CA ARG A 21 -6.30 6.70 -6.32
C ARG A 21 -6.16 7.40 -4.97
N ALA A 22 -6.68 8.63 -4.89
CA ALA A 22 -6.73 9.41 -3.66
C ALA A 22 -7.34 8.63 -2.47
N GLU A 23 -8.41 7.87 -2.70
CA GLU A 23 -9.07 7.06 -1.67
C GLU A 23 -8.13 6.05 -0.99
N VAL A 24 -7.17 5.46 -1.74
CA VAL A 24 -6.16 4.54 -1.20
C VAL A 24 -5.20 5.29 -0.29
N ARG A 25 -4.76 6.49 -0.72
CA ARG A 25 -3.85 7.34 0.05
C ARG A 25 -4.51 7.86 1.32
N ASP A 26 -5.76 8.29 1.23
CA ASP A 26 -6.54 8.83 2.35
C ASP A 26 -6.81 7.74 3.41
N ALA A 27 -7.15 6.51 2.98
CA ALA A 27 -7.37 5.39 3.89
C ALA A 27 -6.11 5.01 4.72
N ALA A 28 -4.92 5.28 4.17
CA ALA A 28 -3.65 5.00 4.83
C ALA A 28 -3.06 6.19 5.59
N ALA A 29 -3.68 7.38 5.53
CA ALA A 29 -3.13 8.61 6.12
C ALA A 29 -2.85 8.49 7.64
N ALA A 30 -3.66 7.71 8.36
CA ALA A 30 -3.49 7.46 9.79
C ALA A 30 -2.29 6.56 10.15
N TRP A 31 -1.61 5.97 9.15
CA TRP A 31 -0.45 5.09 9.32
C TRP A 31 0.87 5.67 8.78
N THR A 32 0.92 6.94 8.43
CA THR A 32 2.11 7.61 7.83
C THR A 32 3.41 7.47 8.63
N GLY A 33 3.33 7.23 9.96
CA GLY A 33 4.51 6.95 10.79
C GLY A 33 5.13 5.55 10.59
N ARG A 34 4.39 4.61 9.98
CA ARG A 34 4.76 3.17 9.86
C ARG A 34 4.66 2.64 8.43
N VAL A 35 3.81 3.25 7.61
CA VAL A 35 3.55 2.89 6.22
C VAL A 35 4.01 4.02 5.33
N ASN A 36 4.87 3.69 4.36
CA ASN A 36 5.25 4.59 3.30
C ASN A 36 4.25 4.43 2.15
N THR A 37 3.49 5.48 1.84
CA THR A 37 2.54 5.47 0.72
C THR A 37 3.20 6.11 -0.50
N VAL A 38 3.33 5.35 -1.58
CA VAL A 38 4.02 5.78 -2.80
C VAL A 38 3.11 5.59 -4.01
N THR A 39 2.85 6.68 -4.72
CA THR A 39 2.23 6.63 -6.04
C THR A 39 3.30 6.33 -7.09
N ALA A 40 3.14 5.27 -7.87
CA ALA A 40 4.12 4.84 -8.85
C ALA A 40 3.44 4.30 -10.11
N ARG A 41 3.94 4.66 -11.29
CA ARG A 41 3.46 4.04 -12.54
C ARG A 41 4.22 2.75 -12.81
N THR A 42 3.51 1.76 -13.33
CA THR A 42 4.05 0.45 -13.69
C THR A 42 3.31 -0.09 -14.91
N ASP A 43 3.94 -1.01 -15.64
CA ASP A 43 3.32 -1.72 -16.76
C ASP A 43 2.43 -2.89 -16.30
N ARG A 44 2.26 -3.08 -14.98
CA ARG A 44 1.30 -4.04 -14.43
C ARG A 44 -0.13 -3.60 -14.71
N VAL A 45 -0.94 -4.58 -15.09
CA VAL A 45 -2.35 -4.40 -15.48
C VAL A 45 -3.31 -5.23 -14.62
N ASP A 46 -2.77 -5.95 -13.63
CA ASP A 46 -3.51 -6.87 -12.77
C ASP A 46 -3.91 -6.28 -11.42
N VAL A 47 -3.29 -5.17 -11.01
CA VAL A 47 -3.47 -4.58 -9.68
C VAL A 47 -3.34 -3.05 -9.71
N ASP A 48 -4.27 -2.38 -9.03
CA ASP A 48 -4.32 -0.92 -8.88
C ASP A 48 -3.58 -0.44 -7.63
N ALA A 49 -3.53 -1.25 -6.56
CA ALA A 49 -2.77 -0.93 -5.35
C ALA A 49 -2.30 -2.18 -4.59
N LEU A 50 -1.17 -2.08 -3.88
CA LEU A 50 -0.56 -3.17 -3.11
C LEU A 50 -0.06 -2.67 -1.75
N LEU A 51 -0.35 -3.41 -0.69
CA LEU A 51 0.36 -3.28 0.58
C LEU A 51 1.43 -4.38 0.66
N ILE A 52 2.69 -3.96 0.76
CA ILE A 52 3.87 -4.84 0.78
C ILE A 52 4.57 -4.70 2.13
N ARG A 53 4.81 -5.84 2.79
CA ARG A 53 5.53 -5.93 4.06
C ARG A 53 7.04 -5.74 3.87
N PRO A 54 7.81 -5.43 4.93
CA PRO A 54 9.26 -5.29 4.84
C PRO A 54 9.99 -6.55 4.34
N ASP A 55 9.37 -7.72 4.50
CA ASP A 55 9.88 -9.01 3.98
C ASP A 55 9.56 -9.24 2.49
N GLY A 56 8.88 -8.30 1.83
CA GLY A 56 8.49 -8.37 0.42
C GLY A 56 7.17 -9.13 0.17
N CYS A 57 6.52 -9.65 1.20
CA CYS A 57 5.21 -10.31 1.05
C CYS A 57 4.10 -9.29 0.82
N VAL A 58 3.14 -9.64 -0.05
CA VAL A 58 1.92 -8.85 -0.24
C VAL A 58 0.94 -9.15 0.90
N ALA A 59 0.60 -8.14 1.69
CA ALA A 59 -0.37 -8.22 2.78
C ALA A 59 -1.80 -7.91 2.33
N TRP A 60 -1.95 -7.12 1.27
CA TRP A 60 -3.23 -6.75 0.68
C TRP A 60 -3.04 -6.28 -0.78
N ALA A 61 -4.06 -6.46 -1.61
CA ALA A 61 -4.07 -6.03 -3.00
C ALA A 61 -5.46 -5.52 -3.42
N LEU A 62 -5.50 -4.48 -4.24
CA LEU A 62 -6.69 -4.03 -4.97
C LEU A 62 -6.57 -4.44 -6.44
N PRO A 63 -7.34 -5.45 -6.90
CA PRO A 63 -7.32 -5.85 -8.31
C PRO A 63 -7.74 -4.71 -9.22
N THR A 64 -7.23 -4.70 -10.46
CA THR A 64 -7.50 -3.61 -11.40
C THR A 64 -8.99 -3.42 -11.67
N GLY A 65 -9.41 -2.15 -11.64
CA GLY A 65 -10.79 -1.76 -11.95
C GLY A 65 -11.81 -2.13 -10.88
N GLN A 66 -11.38 -2.62 -9.71
CA GLN A 66 -12.27 -2.83 -8.57
C GLN A 66 -12.42 -1.56 -7.74
N ASP A 67 -13.54 -1.45 -7.04
CA ASP A 67 -13.77 -0.41 -6.06
C ASP A 67 -12.95 -0.68 -4.79
N LEU A 68 -12.48 0.39 -4.15
CA LEU A 68 -11.75 0.26 -2.91
C LEU A 68 -12.72 -0.14 -1.79
N ALA A 69 -12.62 -1.38 -1.34
CA ALA A 69 -13.22 -1.79 -0.07
C ALA A 69 -12.34 -1.28 1.08
N THR A 70 -12.50 -0.01 1.48
CA THR A 70 -11.67 0.65 2.51
C THR A 70 -11.52 -0.15 3.80
N THR A 71 -12.57 -0.87 4.21
CA THR A 71 -12.54 -1.74 5.38
C THR A 71 -11.51 -2.87 5.30
N THR A 72 -11.24 -3.39 4.09
CA THR A 72 -10.24 -4.44 3.87
C THR A 72 -8.82 -3.90 3.98
N LEU A 73 -8.58 -2.71 3.41
CA LEU A 73 -7.30 -2.02 3.51
C LEU A 73 -7.01 -1.62 4.96
N VAL A 74 -7.97 -0.99 5.64
CA VAL A 74 -7.85 -0.61 7.07
C VAL A 74 -7.62 -1.83 7.95
N ARG A 75 -8.32 -2.94 7.70
CA ARG A 75 -8.07 -4.20 8.42
C ARG A 75 -6.66 -4.71 8.20
N ALA A 76 -6.16 -4.70 6.96
CA ALA A 76 -4.80 -5.13 6.65
C ALA A 76 -3.76 -4.23 7.34
N LEU A 77 -3.92 -2.91 7.26
CA LEU A 77 -3.08 -1.94 7.96
C LEU A 77 -3.10 -2.18 9.49
N GLY A 78 -4.28 -2.38 10.07
CA GLY A 78 -4.42 -2.73 11.49
C GLY A 78 -3.74 -4.04 11.88
N THR A 79 -3.81 -5.06 11.01
CA THR A 79 -3.26 -6.40 11.27
C THR A 79 -1.73 -6.40 11.19
N TRP A 80 -1.16 -5.70 10.22
CA TRP A 80 0.27 -5.80 9.90
C TRP A 80 1.10 -4.60 10.35
N SER A 81 0.53 -3.39 10.29
CA SER A 81 1.16 -2.16 10.79
C SER A 81 0.75 -1.75 12.22
N GLY A 82 -0.21 -2.47 12.82
CA GLY A 82 -0.77 -2.17 14.14
C GLY A 82 -1.83 -1.05 14.10
N GLN A 83 -2.28 -0.58 15.26
CA GLN A 83 -3.29 0.49 15.33
C GLN A 83 -2.78 1.82 14.75
N PRO A 84 -3.70 2.64 14.18
CA PRO A 84 -3.34 3.97 13.68
C PRO A 84 -2.83 4.85 14.83
N ALA A 85 -2.02 5.85 14.48
CA ALA A 85 -1.46 6.81 15.44
C ALA A 85 -2.53 7.73 16.04
#